data_AF-A0A8E5HPV7-F1
#
_entry.id   AF-A0A8E5HPV7-F1
#
_cell.length_a   1.000
_cell.length_b   1.000
_cell.length_c   1.000
_cell.angle_alpha   90.00
_cell.angle_beta   90.00
_cell.angle_gamma   90.00
#
_symmetry.space_group_name_H-M   'P 1'
#
loop_
_entity.id
_entity.type
_entity.pdbx_description
1 polymer ?
#
loop_
_entity_poly.entity_id
_entity_poly.type
_entity_poly.pdbx_seq_one_letter_code
_entity_poly.pdbx_strand_id
1 'polypeptide(L)'
;MKADILVAAALASLAVAAPASTLFRRDPLLELSANSLPDKAAREVYKSNVWTFWRAFLPGARRLPVMVHEYAARLQDIINRGEDELASDIILDLANSANSKEYPVSKEQLDLFLETLSQQMDWR
;
A
#
# COMPACT_ATOMS: atom_id res chain seq x y z
N MET A 1 7.94 -39.30 -26.16
CA MET A 1 8.60 -38.84 -24.92
C MET A 1 8.11 -37.42 -24.67
N LYS A 2 7.32 -37.19 -23.62
CA LYS A 2 6.79 -35.86 -23.25
C LYS A 2 7.80 -35.15 -22.35
N ALA A 3 8.22 -33.96 -22.74
CA ALA A 3 9.07 -33.08 -21.94
C ALA A 3 8.17 -32.01 -21.31
N ASP A 4 7.57 -32.37 -20.17
CA ASP A 4 6.91 -31.43 -19.27
C ASP A 4 7.69 -31.47 -17.94
N ILE A 5 7.68 -30.34 -17.23
CA ILE A 5 8.43 -30.02 -15.98
C ILE A 5 9.65 -29.13 -16.24
N LEU A 6 9.39 -27.85 -16.51
CA LEU A 6 10.21 -26.75 -16.03
C LEU A 6 9.32 -25.87 -15.14
N VAL A 7 9.03 -26.38 -13.94
CA VAL A 7 8.31 -25.64 -12.90
C VAL A 7 9.31 -25.24 -11.82
N ALA A 8 9.39 -23.91 -11.61
CA ALA A 8 9.66 -23.27 -10.33
C ALA A 8 11.00 -23.55 -9.61
N ALA A 9 12.13 -23.21 -10.22
CA ALA A 9 13.41 -23.10 -9.50
C ALA A 9 14.09 -21.72 -9.63
N ALA A 10 13.34 -20.66 -9.94
CA ALA A 10 13.89 -19.30 -10.09
C ALA A 10 13.54 -18.33 -8.95
N LEU A 11 12.71 -18.74 -7.98
CA LEU A 11 12.30 -17.87 -6.85
C LEU A 11 13.03 -18.15 -5.53
N ALA A 12 13.83 -19.22 -5.44
CA ALA A 12 14.46 -19.62 -4.18
C ALA A 12 15.86 -19.02 -3.93
N SER A 13 16.46 -18.33 -4.91
CA SER A 13 17.87 -17.88 -4.82
C SER A 13 18.07 -16.37 -4.66
N LEU A 14 17.02 -15.60 -4.36
CA LEU A 14 17.12 -14.14 -4.14
C LEU A 14 17.24 -13.74 -2.66
N ALA A 15 17.64 -14.65 -1.77
CA ALA A 15 18.02 -14.32 -0.40
C ALA A 15 19.52 -14.00 -0.28
N VAL A 16 20.09 -13.27 -1.24
CA VAL A 16 21.38 -12.61 -1.08
C VAL A 16 21.09 -11.23 -0.50
N ALA A 17 21.16 -11.13 0.83
CA ALA A 17 21.44 -9.91 1.60
C ALA A 17 21.00 -8.57 0.99
N ALA A 18 19.74 -8.46 0.52
CA ALA A 18 19.17 -7.16 0.24
C ALA A 18 19.08 -6.45 1.60
N PRO A 19 19.69 -5.28 1.79
CA PRO A 19 19.54 -4.56 3.03
C PRO A 19 18.04 -4.40 3.27
N ALA A 20 17.56 -4.63 4.49
CA ALA A 20 16.14 -4.48 4.82
C ALA A 20 15.57 -3.14 4.31
N SER A 21 16.41 -2.11 4.13
CA SER A 21 16.04 -0.86 3.49
C SER A 21 15.57 -0.95 2.02
N THR A 22 15.96 -1.93 1.21
CA THR A 22 15.55 -2.03 -0.22
C THR A 22 14.30 -2.89 -0.43
N LEU A 23 14.10 -3.95 0.36
CA LEU A 23 12.90 -4.80 0.25
C LEU A 23 11.63 -4.07 0.69
N PHE A 24 11.74 -3.19 1.69
CA PHE A 24 10.58 -2.48 2.21
C PHE A 24 10.26 -1.22 1.37
N ARG A 25 11.22 -0.70 0.58
CA ARG A 25 11.05 0.51 -0.25
C ARG A 25 10.21 0.27 -1.52
N ARG A 26 9.76 -0.97 -1.72
CA ARG A 26 9.05 -1.45 -2.91
C ARG A 26 7.80 -2.24 -2.54
N ASP A 27 7.17 -1.92 -1.41
CA ASP A 27 5.87 -2.50 -1.11
C ASP A 27 4.84 -1.96 -2.14
N PRO A 28 4.25 -2.82 -2.99
CA PRO A 28 3.43 -2.36 -4.10
C PRO A 28 2.12 -1.71 -3.62
N LEU A 29 1.61 -2.13 -2.45
CA LEU A 29 0.42 -1.51 -1.86
C LEU A 29 0.75 -0.12 -1.31
N LEU A 30 1.94 0.07 -0.73
CA LEU A 30 2.40 1.38 -0.27
C LEU A 30 2.55 2.36 -1.43
N GLU A 31 3.15 1.93 -2.54
CA GLU A 31 3.30 2.78 -3.72
C GLU A 31 1.95 3.08 -4.39
N LEU A 32 1.08 2.08 -4.51
CA LEU A 32 -0.26 2.25 -5.08
C LEU A 32 -1.10 3.25 -4.27
N SER A 33 -1.20 3.04 -2.96
CA SER A 33 -1.92 3.95 -2.06
C SER A 33 -1.29 5.34 -2.01
N ALA A 34 0.05 5.46 -2.05
CA ALA A 34 0.68 6.77 -2.09
C ALA A 34 0.34 7.53 -3.38
N ASN A 35 0.31 6.85 -4.52
CA ASN A 35 0.02 7.47 -5.81
C ASN A 35 -1.44 7.85 -6.02
N SER A 36 -2.36 7.28 -5.24
CA SER A 36 -3.76 7.74 -5.24
C SER A 36 -3.93 9.11 -4.58
N LEU A 37 -2.98 9.55 -3.74
CA LEU A 37 -3.06 10.87 -3.10
C LEU A 37 -2.74 11.99 -4.12
N PRO A 38 -3.47 13.12 -4.07
CA PRO A 38 -3.44 14.11 -5.15
C PRO A 38 -2.14 14.90 -5.18
N ASP A 39 -1.60 15.27 -4.02
CA ASP A 39 -0.43 16.13 -3.92
C ASP A 39 0.84 15.36 -3.54
N LYS A 40 1.96 15.75 -4.16
CA LYS A 40 3.27 15.12 -3.94
C LYS A 40 3.70 15.15 -2.46
N ALA A 41 3.35 16.22 -1.74
CA ALA A 41 3.75 16.38 -0.34
C ALA A 41 3.07 15.31 0.54
N ALA A 42 1.77 15.07 0.36
CA ALA A 42 1.02 14.04 1.06
C ALA A 42 1.57 12.65 0.75
N ARG A 43 1.95 12.36 -0.51
CA ARG A 43 2.58 11.08 -0.88
C ARG A 43 3.87 10.84 -0.09
N GLU A 44 4.75 11.85 -0.08
CA GLU A 44 6.05 11.74 0.60
C GLU A 44 5.90 11.65 2.11
N VAL A 45 4.99 12.43 2.71
CA VAL A 45 4.70 12.36 4.15
C VAL A 45 4.13 11.00 4.53
N TYR A 46 3.13 10.51 3.80
CA TYR A 46 2.53 9.19 4.01
C TYR A 46 3.60 8.09 3.94
N LYS A 47 4.39 8.06 2.86
CA LYS A 47 5.47 7.07 2.70
C LYS A 47 6.51 7.19 3.81
N SER A 48 6.91 8.41 4.17
CA SER A 48 7.90 8.65 5.22
C SER A 48 7.43 8.19 6.59
N ASN A 49 6.17 8.42 6.95
CA ASN A 49 5.61 8.02 8.24
C ASN A 49 5.50 6.50 8.34
N VAL A 50 4.90 5.85 7.33
CA VAL A 50 4.84 4.38 7.24
C VAL A 50 6.24 3.78 7.34
N TRP A 51 7.18 4.34 6.58
CA TRP A 51 8.57 3.90 6.56
C TRP A 51 9.25 4.03 7.92
N THR A 52 9.05 5.15 8.60
CA THR A 52 9.63 5.44 9.90
C THR A 52 9.13 4.45 10.93
N PHE A 53 7.82 4.16 10.92
CA PHE A 53 7.25 3.13 11.78
C PHE A 53 7.81 1.74 11.45
N TRP A 54 7.81 1.31 10.18
CA TRP A 54 8.31 0.00 9.77
C TRP A 54 9.80 -0.23 10.06
N ARG A 55 10.59 0.84 10.15
CA ARG A 55 11.99 0.75 10.60
C ARG A 55 12.10 0.60 12.11
N ALA A 56 11.20 1.25 12.85
CA ALA A 56 11.20 1.22 14.32
C ALA A 56 10.68 -0.11 14.88
N PHE A 57 9.77 -0.79 14.18
CA PHE A 57 9.17 -2.06 14.60
C PHE A 57 9.62 -3.21 13.68
N LEU A 58 9.95 -4.37 14.25
CA LEU A 58 10.51 -5.53 13.55
C LEU A 58 9.73 -5.89 12.26
N PRO A 59 10.41 -6.46 11.24
CA PRO A 59 9.77 -6.89 10.00
C PRO A 59 8.58 -7.83 10.27
N GLY A 60 7.37 -7.40 9.91
CA GLY A 60 6.20 -8.29 9.78
C GLY A 60 5.04 -8.03 10.74
N ALA A 61 5.26 -7.40 11.89
CA ALA A 61 4.16 -7.06 12.79
C ALA A 61 3.61 -5.67 12.44
N ARG A 62 2.35 -5.60 11.99
CA ARG A 62 1.54 -4.36 11.83
C ARG A 62 1.81 -3.49 10.59
N ARG A 63 2.26 -4.06 9.46
CA ARG A 63 2.44 -3.27 8.23
C ARG A 63 1.14 -2.63 7.74
N LEU A 64 0.10 -3.46 7.53
CA LEU A 64 -1.19 -3.02 7.01
C LEU A 64 -1.89 -2.01 7.94
N PRO A 65 -2.04 -2.25 9.27
CA PRO A 65 -2.65 -1.27 10.16
C PRO A 65 -1.99 0.11 10.14
N VAL A 66 -0.67 0.17 10.00
CA VAL A 66 0.07 1.44 9.94
C VAL A 66 -0.18 2.17 8.63
N MET A 67 -0.18 1.45 7.50
CA MET A 67 -0.53 2.03 6.21
C MET A 67 -1.94 2.61 6.23
N VAL A 68 -2.90 1.84 6.72
CA VAL A 68 -4.29 2.28 6.84
C VAL A 68 -4.39 3.49 7.75
N HIS A 69 -3.68 3.48 8.89
CA HIS A 69 -3.70 4.59 9.83
C HIS A 69 -3.22 5.91 9.20
N GLU A 70 -2.05 5.88 8.58
CA GLU A 70 -1.46 7.06 7.97
C GLU A 70 -2.27 7.52 6.74
N TYR A 71 -2.81 6.58 5.96
CA TYR A 71 -3.63 6.88 4.80
C TYR A 71 -4.97 7.53 5.20
N ALA A 72 -5.65 6.99 6.21
CA ALA A 72 -6.85 7.59 6.80
C ALA A 72 -6.60 9.01 7.29
N ALA A 73 -5.44 9.26 7.91
CA ALA A 73 -5.07 10.60 8.37
C ALA A 73 -4.82 11.59 7.21
N ARG A 74 -4.54 11.12 5.99
CA ARG A 74 -4.48 11.99 4.79
C ARG A 74 -5.86 12.24 4.22
N LEU A 75 -6.70 11.21 4.12
CA LEU A 75 -8.08 11.37 3.68
C LEU A 75 -8.88 12.28 4.63
N GLN A 76 -8.69 12.14 5.94
CA GLN A 76 -9.35 13.01 6.91
C GLN A 76 -8.90 14.48 6.78
N ASP A 77 -7.63 14.74 6.45
CA ASP A 77 -7.16 16.10 6.18
C ASP A 77 -7.88 16.69 4.96
N ILE A 78 -8.02 15.92 3.88
CA ILE A 78 -8.76 16.32 2.67
C ILE A 78 -10.23 16.62 3.01
N ILE A 79 -10.89 15.72 3.74
CA ILE A 79 -12.28 15.90 4.19
C ILE A 79 -12.42 17.15 5.08
N ASN A 80 -11.50 17.37 6.01
CA ASN A 80 -11.53 18.54 6.89
C ASN A 80 -11.35 19.88 6.15
N ARG A 81 -10.81 19.87 4.92
CA ARG A 81 -10.74 21.04 4.03
C ARG A 81 -12.04 21.26 3.23
N GLY A 82 -13.04 20.38 3.38
CA GLY A 82 -14.29 20.41 2.62
C GLY A 82 -14.16 19.80 1.22
N GLU A 83 -13.17 18.95 1.01
CA GLU A 83 -12.89 18.30 -0.27
C GLU A 83 -13.41 16.83 -0.29
N ASP A 84 -14.63 16.61 0.22
CA ASP A 84 -15.24 15.27 0.37
C ASP A 84 -15.39 14.51 -0.96
N GLU A 85 -15.71 15.24 -2.05
CA GLU A 85 -15.79 14.67 -3.40
C GLU A 85 -14.43 14.14 -3.85
N LEU A 86 -13.35 14.91 -3.62
CA LEU A 86 -12.00 14.48 -3.94
C LEU A 86 -11.57 13.27 -3.10
N ALA A 87 -11.88 13.25 -1.80
CA ALA A 87 -11.61 12.10 -0.95
C ALA A 87 -12.33 10.83 -1.45
N SER A 88 -13.57 10.98 -1.92
CA SER A 88 -14.36 9.88 -2.51
C SER A 88 -13.75 9.39 -3.83
N ASP A 89 -13.38 10.31 -4.72
CA ASP A 89 -12.75 9.98 -6.01
C ASP A 89 -11.43 9.23 -5.81
N ILE A 90 -10.60 9.67 -4.85
CA ILE A 90 -9.35 8.98 -4.50
C ILE A 90 -9.60 7.52 -4.10
N ILE A 91 -10.62 7.27 -3.26
CA ILE A 91 -10.95 5.91 -2.80
C ILE A 91 -11.50 5.06 -3.95
N LEU A 92 -12.36 5.64 -4.80
CA LEU A 92 -12.93 4.95 -5.96
C LEU A 92 -11.86 4.59 -6.99
N ASP A 93 -10.96 5.52 -7.30
CA ASP A 93 -9.84 5.28 -8.21
C ASP A 93 -8.91 4.21 -7.65
N LEU A 94 -8.60 4.29 -6.34
CA LEU A 94 -7.81 3.28 -5.66
C LEU A 94 -8.48 1.90 -5.75
N ALA A 95 -9.78 1.79 -5.46
CA ALA A 95 -10.53 0.53 -5.53
C ALA A 95 -10.53 -0.12 -6.94
N ASN A 96 -10.46 0.70 -7.98
CA ASN A 96 -10.42 0.24 -9.37
C ASN A 96 -9.00 -0.05 -9.89
N SER A 97 -7.97 0.12 -9.07
CA SER A 97 -6.56 0.01 -9.48
C SER A 97 -5.91 -1.35 -9.22
N ALA A 98 -6.67 -2.33 -8.72
CA ALA A 98 -6.19 -3.70 -8.50
C ALA A 98 -5.59 -4.33 -9.76
N ASN A 99 -4.62 -5.23 -9.57
CA ASN A 99 -3.94 -5.97 -10.64
C ASN A 99 -3.27 -5.09 -11.70
N SER A 100 -2.92 -3.84 -11.35
CA SER A 100 -2.11 -2.98 -12.22
C SER A 100 -0.76 -3.64 -12.53
N LYS A 101 -0.31 -3.51 -13.78
CA LYS A 101 1.04 -3.95 -14.18
C LYS A 101 2.14 -3.08 -13.54
N GLU A 102 1.81 -1.84 -13.22
CA GLU A 102 2.73 -0.89 -12.59
C GLU A 102 2.84 -1.15 -11.08
N TYR A 103 1.71 -1.49 -10.45
CA TYR A 103 1.63 -1.82 -9.02
C TYR A 103 0.91 -3.18 -8.85
N PRO A 104 1.66 -4.30 -8.81
CA PRO A 104 1.07 -5.63 -8.76
C PRO A 104 0.51 -5.95 -7.37
N VAL A 105 -0.63 -5.35 -7.05
CA VAL A 105 -1.43 -5.58 -5.83
C VAL A 105 -2.63 -6.44 -6.21
N SER A 106 -2.84 -7.55 -5.51
CA SER A 106 -4.01 -8.42 -5.77
C SER A 106 -5.29 -7.72 -5.34
N LYS A 107 -6.42 -8.12 -5.94
CA LYS A 107 -7.73 -7.59 -5.54
C LYS A 107 -8.02 -7.87 -4.07
N GLU A 108 -7.68 -9.05 -3.56
CA GLU A 108 -7.89 -9.41 -2.15
C GLU A 108 -7.06 -8.53 -1.20
N GLN A 109 -5.81 -8.23 -1.58
CA GLN A 109 -4.94 -7.37 -0.78
C GLN A 109 -5.47 -5.93 -0.73
N LEU A 110 -5.97 -5.43 -1.86
CA LEU A 110 -6.56 -4.10 -1.94
C LEU A 110 -7.91 -4.02 -1.20
N ASP A 111 -8.78 -5.00 -1.38
CA ASP A 111 -10.08 -5.07 -0.71
C ASP A 111 -9.88 -5.11 0.82
N LEU A 112 -8.91 -5.88 1.33
CA LEU A 112 -8.56 -5.89 2.76
C LEU A 112 -8.06 -4.52 3.26
N PHE A 113 -7.27 -3.81 2.45
CA PHE A 113 -6.82 -2.46 2.79
C PHE A 113 -8.00 -1.49 2.91
N LEU A 114 -8.91 -1.51 1.94
CA LEU A 114 -10.09 -0.65 1.91
C LEU A 114 -11.10 -0.99 3.02
N GLU A 115 -11.29 -2.28 3.31
CA GLU A 115 -12.13 -2.73 4.41
C GLU A 115 -11.59 -2.19 5.74
N THR A 116 -10.29 -2.38 6.00
CA THR A 116 -9.64 -1.89 7.22
C THR A 116 -9.72 -0.35 7.30
N LEU A 117 -9.57 0.34 6.17
CA LEU A 117 -9.72 1.80 6.09
C LEU A 117 -11.12 2.25 6.47
N SER A 118 -12.14 1.60 5.93
CA SER A 118 -13.54 1.93 6.23
C SER A 118 -13.92 1.68 7.69
N GLN A 119 -13.29 0.71 8.36
CA GLN A 119 -13.47 0.48 9.78
C GLN A 119 -12.80 1.56 10.65
N GLN A 120 -11.72 2.18 10.17
CA GLN A 120 -10.99 3.18 10.92
C GLN A 120 -11.58 4.59 10.78
N MET A 121 -12.11 4.91 9.61
CA MET A 121 -12.78 6.18 9.35
C MET A 121 -14.23 6.05 9.84
N ASP A 122 -14.57 6.66 10.98
CA ASP A 122 -15.96 6.75 11.41
C ASP A 122 -16.66 7.77 10.49
N TRP A 123 -17.34 7.29 9.45
CA TRP A 123 -18.00 8.09 8.41
C TRP A 123 -19.27 8.82 8.90
N ARG A 124 -19.30 9.25 10.17
CA ARG A 124 -20.46 9.82 10.85
C ARG A 124 -20.48 11.35 10.81
#